data_AF-A0A2R6S3W5-F1
#
_entry.id   AF-A0A2R6S3W5-F1
#
_cell.length_a   1.000
_cell.length_b   1.000
_cell.length_c   1.000
_cell.angle_alpha   90.00
_cell.angle_beta   90.00
_cell.angle_gamma   90.00
#
_symmetry.space_group_name_H-M   'P 1'
#
loop_
_entity.id
_entity.type
_entity.pdbx_description
1 polymer ?
#
loop_
_entity_poly.entity_id
_entity_poly.type
_entity_poly.pdbx_seq_one_letter_code
_entity_poly.pdbx_strand_id
1 'polypeptide(L)'
;MLKKPGRFLQSHSANDVLFGNVFDRALNIPWGFSTILNFMRYLDPTLEQDLSSKTRPWALSPLVSTTPHFCHTRTDELHKVPPFPPLTPLEDDTGELKLEDGQKPAELSEKSATARRAFFKEAESRNKIMFGSEDLITTDFCYNYLSFNPTGVALQLPGGFSLDMMKYWDGQPVYFVCCERKTAKDRDQPIGRIFWCVAIQILDGEADECGETDSTKSDQGENSNATADDVD
;
A
#
# COMPACT_ATOMS: atom_id res chain seq x y z
N MET A 1 5.52 -3.03 8.25
CA MET A 1 5.36 -1.61 7.87
C MET A 1 6.63 -1.20 7.12
N LEU A 2 6.53 -0.96 5.81
CA LEU A 2 7.69 -0.73 4.96
C LEU A 2 7.93 0.79 4.84
N LYS A 3 9.02 1.27 5.43
CA LYS A 3 9.43 2.68 5.36
C LYS A 3 10.51 2.83 4.30
N LYS A 4 10.43 3.88 3.48
CA LYS A 4 11.41 4.10 2.41
C LYS A 4 11.93 5.54 2.42
N PRO A 5 13.12 5.81 3.01
CA PRO A 5 13.77 7.10 2.86
C PRO A 5 14.36 7.23 1.44
N GLY A 6 14.24 8.40 0.84
CA GLY A 6 14.82 8.70 -0.46
C GLY A 6 14.82 10.19 -0.77
N ARG A 7 15.61 10.57 -1.76
CA ARG A 7 15.69 11.94 -2.28
C ARG A 7 15.71 11.92 -3.80
N PHE A 8 15.23 12.99 -4.42
CA PHE A 8 15.24 13.11 -5.87
C PHE A 8 16.55 13.75 -6.34
N LEU A 9 17.17 13.22 -7.39
CA LEU A 9 18.38 13.83 -7.96
C LEU A 9 18.06 15.04 -8.84
N GLN A 10 16.84 15.11 -9.35
CA GLN A 10 16.32 16.21 -10.15
C GLN A 10 15.15 16.85 -9.42
N SER A 11 14.86 18.11 -9.74
CA SER A 11 13.72 18.77 -9.12
C SER A 11 12.40 18.25 -9.67
N HIS A 12 11.46 17.91 -8.78
CA HIS A 12 10.10 17.52 -9.14
C HIS A 12 9.08 18.30 -8.32
N SER A 13 8.01 18.75 -8.97
CA SER A 13 6.83 19.28 -8.28
C SER A 13 6.17 18.18 -7.46
N ALA A 14 5.69 18.51 -6.26
CA ALA A 14 4.92 17.57 -5.45
C ALA A 14 3.62 17.13 -6.15
N ASN A 15 3.14 17.89 -7.14
CA ASN A 15 1.98 17.50 -7.96
C ASN A 15 2.30 16.35 -8.95
N ASP A 16 3.56 16.25 -9.35
CA ASP A 16 4.00 15.37 -10.43
C ASP A 16 4.66 14.10 -9.91
N VAL A 17 4.80 13.95 -8.59
CA VAL A 17 5.20 12.69 -7.96
C VAL A 17 3.95 11.92 -7.57
N LEU A 18 3.63 10.89 -8.33
CA LEU A 18 2.47 10.03 -8.11
C LEU A 18 2.85 8.76 -7.36
N PHE A 19 1.91 8.23 -6.60
CA PHE A 19 1.99 6.95 -5.93
C PHE A 19 0.63 6.23 -5.95
N GLY A 20 0.66 4.92 -6.14
CA GLY A 20 -0.54 4.08 -6.09
C GLY A 20 -0.33 2.78 -6.85
N ASN A 21 -1.42 2.23 -7.38
CA ASN A 21 -1.46 0.91 -7.98
C ASN A 21 -1.42 0.94 -9.51
N VAL A 22 -0.69 -0.01 -10.08
CA VAL A 22 -0.65 -0.28 -11.51
C VAL A 22 -0.81 -1.78 -11.72
N PHE A 23 -1.60 -2.16 -12.72
CA PHE A 23 -1.89 -3.55 -13.05
C PHE A 23 -1.39 -3.85 -14.47
N ASP A 24 -0.88 -5.07 -14.66
CA ASP A 24 -0.38 -5.50 -15.97
C ASP A 24 -1.48 -5.97 -16.92
N ARG A 25 -2.64 -6.34 -16.38
CA ARG A 25 -3.80 -6.84 -17.12
C ARG A 25 -5.10 -6.28 -16.54
N ALA A 26 -6.18 -6.38 -17.32
CA ALA A 26 -7.51 -6.00 -16.89
C ALA A 26 -7.91 -6.65 -15.56
N LEU A 27 -8.65 -5.90 -14.74
CA LEU A 27 -9.20 -6.41 -13.48
C LEU A 27 -10.56 -7.08 -13.73
N ASN A 28 -10.79 -8.21 -13.06
CA ASN A 28 -12.10 -8.87 -13.02
C ASN A 28 -13.02 -8.16 -12.02
N ILE A 29 -13.55 -7.02 -12.47
CA ILE A 29 -14.39 -6.16 -11.65
C ILE A 29 -15.81 -6.76 -11.52
N PRO A 30 -16.30 -7.04 -10.31
CA PRO A 30 -17.66 -7.55 -10.11
C PRO A 30 -18.72 -6.50 -10.46
N TRP A 31 -19.91 -6.98 -10.83
CA TRP A 31 -21.07 -6.13 -11.06
C TRP A 31 -21.45 -5.41 -9.76
N GLY A 32 -21.41 -4.07 -9.75
CA GLY A 32 -21.66 -3.23 -8.56
C GLY A 32 -20.45 -2.45 -8.00
N PHE A 33 -19.29 -2.51 -8.66
CA PHE A 33 -18.03 -1.87 -8.23
C PHE A 33 -18.04 -0.34 -8.09
N SER A 34 -19.07 0.35 -8.58
CA SER A 34 -19.18 1.82 -8.51
C SER A 34 -19.16 2.36 -7.07
N THR A 35 -19.62 1.58 -6.09
CA THR A 35 -19.61 1.96 -4.67
C THR A 35 -18.20 1.98 -4.07
N ILE A 36 -17.33 1.06 -4.47
CA ILE A 36 -15.92 1.01 -4.04
C ILE A 36 -15.15 2.20 -4.62
N LEU A 37 -15.40 2.56 -5.89
CA LEU A 37 -14.77 3.73 -6.52
C LEU A 37 -15.12 5.04 -5.79
N ASN A 38 -16.38 5.19 -5.39
CA ASN A 38 -16.83 6.35 -4.61
C ASN A 38 -16.18 6.39 -3.24
N PHE A 39 -16.00 5.23 -2.59
CA PHE A 39 -15.28 5.14 -1.32
C PHE A 39 -13.81 5.54 -1.46
N MET A 40 -13.11 5.04 -2.48
CA MET A 40 -11.71 5.40 -2.71
C MET A 40 -11.53 6.90 -2.93
N ARG A 41 -12.46 7.55 -3.66
CA ARG A 41 -12.49 9.01 -3.82
C ARG A 41 -12.85 9.78 -2.55
N TYR A 42 -13.67 9.19 -1.68
CA TYR A 42 -13.98 9.79 -0.38
C TYR A 42 -12.76 9.80 0.54
N LEU A 43 -11.98 8.71 0.55
CA LEU A 43 -10.74 8.62 1.32
C LEU A 43 -9.63 9.49 0.74
N ASP A 44 -9.48 9.47 -0.58
CA ASP A 44 -8.47 10.21 -1.30
C ASP A 44 -9.15 11.01 -2.43
N PRO A 45 -9.49 12.29 -2.17
CA PRO A 45 -10.14 13.14 -3.16
C PRO A 45 -9.22 13.46 -4.35
N THR A 46 -7.92 13.17 -4.24
CA THR A 46 -6.92 13.40 -5.28
C THR A 46 -6.63 12.17 -6.13
N LEU A 47 -7.33 11.05 -5.87
CA LEU A 47 -7.18 9.81 -6.62
C LEU A 47 -7.70 9.94 -8.04
N GLU A 48 -6.80 9.70 -8.98
CA GLU A 48 -7.08 9.51 -10.39
C GLU A 48 -6.97 8.01 -10.70
N GLN A 49 -7.81 7.50 -11.61
CA GLN A 49 -7.80 6.08 -11.93
C GLN A 49 -8.42 5.77 -13.29
N ASP A 50 -8.00 4.66 -13.86
CA ASP A 50 -8.71 3.94 -14.92
C ASP A 50 -8.71 2.43 -14.59
N LEU A 51 -9.52 2.05 -13.61
CA LEU A 51 -9.66 0.63 -13.25
C LEU A 51 -10.41 -0.19 -14.30
N SER A 52 -11.18 0.47 -15.18
CA SER A 52 -11.94 -0.16 -16.26
C SER A 52 -11.10 -0.55 -17.49
N SER A 53 -9.86 -0.07 -17.56
CA SER A 53 -8.94 -0.35 -18.67
C SER A 53 -8.90 -1.85 -18.99
N LYS A 54 -9.01 -2.18 -20.27
CA LYS A 54 -8.89 -3.58 -20.75
C LYS A 54 -7.44 -4.03 -20.92
N THR A 55 -6.49 -3.12 -20.77
CA THR A 55 -5.06 -3.41 -20.97
C THR A 55 -4.29 -3.24 -19.68
N ARG A 56 -4.17 -2.00 -19.17
CA ARG A 56 -3.34 -1.68 -18.00
C ARG A 56 -4.11 -0.75 -17.04
N PRO A 57 -4.94 -1.33 -16.16
CA PRO A 57 -5.61 -0.58 -15.11
C PRO A 57 -4.61 0.13 -14.18
N TRP A 58 -5.03 1.26 -13.62
CA TRP A 58 -4.23 2.01 -12.65
C TRP A 58 -5.10 2.86 -11.73
N ALA A 59 -4.57 3.18 -10.55
CA ALA A 59 -5.14 4.11 -9.59
C ALA A 59 -4.00 4.82 -8.86
N LEU A 60 -3.83 6.12 -9.09
CA LEU A 60 -2.68 6.91 -8.67
C LEU A 60 -3.14 8.24 -8.06
N SER A 61 -2.42 8.67 -7.04
CA SER A 61 -2.60 9.95 -6.37
C SER A 61 -1.24 10.62 -6.19
N PRO A 62 -1.18 11.95 -5.99
CA PRO A 62 0.05 12.58 -5.50
C PRO A 62 0.58 11.88 -4.23
N LEU A 63 1.87 11.59 -4.19
CA LEU A 63 2.52 10.89 -3.05
C LEU A 63 2.24 11.61 -1.73
N VAL A 64 2.28 12.95 -1.76
CA VAL A 64 2.09 13.82 -0.60
C VAL A 64 0.68 13.81 -0.03
N SER A 65 -0.33 13.40 -0.79
CA SER A 65 -1.73 13.34 -0.33
C SER A 65 -2.16 11.92 0.08
N THR A 66 -1.64 10.89 -0.59
CA THR A 66 -2.19 9.54 -0.43
C THR A 66 -1.55 8.73 0.71
N THR A 67 -0.28 9.00 1.05
CA THR A 67 0.39 8.20 2.09
C THR A 67 -0.22 8.45 3.47
N PRO A 68 -0.28 7.44 4.35
CA PRO A 68 -0.76 7.59 5.72
C PRO A 68 0.14 8.51 6.54
N HIS A 69 1.44 8.29 6.44
CA HIS A 69 2.48 9.08 7.10
C HIS A 69 3.51 9.55 6.07
N PHE A 70 3.90 10.81 6.21
CA PHE A 70 4.88 11.47 5.36
C PHE A 70 5.76 12.35 6.22
N CYS A 71 7.06 12.09 6.18
CA CYS A 71 8.06 12.90 6.84
C CYS A 71 8.98 13.49 5.78
N HIS A 72 9.18 14.79 5.87
CA HIS A 72 10.13 15.55 5.07
C HIS A 72 11.16 16.19 5.99
N THR A 73 12.42 16.08 5.58
CA THR A 73 13.57 16.71 6.25
C THR A 73 14.49 17.27 5.18
N ARG A 74 14.99 18.48 5.39
CA ARG A 74 16.04 19.06 4.56
C ARG A 74 17.39 18.49 4.98
N THR A 75 18.13 17.97 4.02
CA THR A 75 19.51 17.53 4.23
C THR A 75 20.46 18.57 3.66
N ASP A 76 21.19 19.28 4.52
CA ASP A 76 22.46 19.91 4.16
C ASP A 76 23.62 18.94 4.41
N GLU A 77 24.86 19.34 4.10
CA GLU A 77 26.05 18.53 4.42
C GLU A 77 26.22 18.23 5.92
N LEU A 78 25.55 18.98 6.81
CA LEU A 78 25.56 18.77 8.27
C LEU A 78 24.49 17.76 8.73
N HIS A 79 23.34 17.67 8.05
CA HIS A 79 22.25 16.76 8.36
C HIS A 79 22.60 15.36 7.89
N LYS A 80 23.18 14.57 8.80
CA LYS A 80 23.31 13.12 8.62
C LYS A 80 21.93 12.55 8.38
N VAL A 81 21.77 11.86 7.24
CA VAL A 81 20.59 11.03 6.97
C VAL A 81 20.33 10.18 8.23
N PRO A 82 19.12 10.23 8.81
CA PRO A 82 18.82 9.49 10.03
C PRO A 82 19.06 7.99 9.81
N PRO A 83 19.55 7.26 10.83
CA PRO A 83 19.80 5.83 10.71
C PRO A 83 18.51 5.08 10.38
N PHE A 84 18.62 4.10 9.47
CA PHE A 84 17.51 3.28 9.01
C PHE A 84 17.75 1.80 9.36
N PRO A 85 16.74 1.04 9.82
CA PRO A 85 15.35 1.47 10.04
C PRO A 85 15.20 2.35 11.29
N PRO A 86 14.25 3.31 11.30
CA PRO A 86 13.98 4.13 12.48
C PRO A 86 13.41 3.25 13.62
N LEU A 87 13.82 3.55 14.85
CA LEU A 87 13.39 2.81 16.06
C LEU A 87 11.94 3.08 16.44
N THR A 88 11.36 4.19 15.98
CA THR A 88 9.98 4.61 16.26
C THR A 88 9.10 4.53 15.01
N PRO A 89 7.76 4.37 15.16
CA PRO A 89 6.81 4.55 14.06
C PRO A 89 7.02 5.86 13.31
N LEU A 90 6.74 5.86 12.00
CA LEU A 90 6.86 7.09 11.21
C LEU A 90 5.65 7.97 11.55
N GLU A 91 5.91 9.21 11.93
CA GLU A 91 4.88 10.23 12.13
C GLU A 91 4.83 11.19 10.95
N ASP A 92 3.73 11.93 10.85
CA ASP A 92 3.59 12.97 9.84
C ASP A 92 4.42 14.20 10.25
N ASP A 93 5.37 14.61 9.41
CA ASP A 93 6.16 15.81 9.64
C ASP A 93 6.47 16.50 8.32
N THR A 94 5.81 17.62 8.09
CA THR A 94 6.02 18.51 6.94
C THR A 94 6.65 19.83 7.38
N GLY A 95 7.27 19.87 8.57
CA GLY A 95 7.69 21.10 9.22
C GLY A 95 8.75 21.90 8.47
N GLU A 96 9.53 21.24 7.62
CA GLU A 96 10.62 21.82 6.84
C GLU A 96 10.27 22.02 5.36
N LEU A 97 9.03 21.72 4.95
CA LEU A 97 8.57 22.05 3.61
C LEU A 97 8.54 23.57 3.44
N LYS A 98 9.07 24.01 2.31
CA LYS A 98 9.12 25.42 1.93
C LYS A 98 8.44 25.60 0.59
N LEU A 99 7.73 26.72 0.47
CA LEU A 99 7.27 27.26 -0.80
C LEU A 99 8.47 27.76 -1.61
N GLU A 100 8.26 28.09 -2.89
CA GLU A 100 9.30 28.62 -3.77
C GLU A 100 9.96 29.91 -3.23
N ASP A 101 9.23 30.71 -2.47
CA ASP A 101 9.73 31.94 -1.82
C ASP A 101 10.51 31.67 -0.51
N GLY A 102 10.67 30.40 -0.14
CA GLY A 102 11.37 29.94 1.06
C GLY A 102 10.52 29.96 2.34
N GLN A 103 9.28 30.45 2.29
CA GLN A 103 8.39 30.48 3.45
C GLN A 103 7.78 29.11 3.73
N LYS A 104 7.44 28.88 5.00
CA LYS A 104 6.69 27.69 5.42
C LYS A 104 5.20 27.89 5.14
N PRO A 105 4.48 26.93 4.54
CA PRO A 105 3.03 26.98 4.42
C PRO A 105 2.38 27.04 5.81
N ALA A 106 1.53 28.03 6.06
CA ALA A 106 0.89 28.23 7.37
C ALA A 106 -0.03 27.05 7.75
N GLU A 107 -0.66 26.43 6.74
CA GLU A 107 -1.53 25.27 6.85
C GLU A 107 -0.78 23.99 7.26
N LEU A 108 0.54 23.95 7.05
CA LEU A 108 1.42 22.84 7.46
C LEU A 108 2.16 23.14 8.78
N SER A 109 1.65 24.10 9.56
CA SER A 109 2.17 24.35 10.92
C SER A 109 1.87 23.18 11.86
N GLU A 110 0.70 22.55 11.71
CA GLU A 110 0.33 21.32 12.41
C GLU A 110 0.96 20.09 11.74
N LYS A 111 1.70 19.30 12.52
CA LYS A 111 2.33 18.06 12.07
C LYS A 111 1.34 16.89 12.10
N SER A 112 0.37 16.91 11.18
CA SER A 112 -0.65 15.86 11.10
C SER A 112 -1.00 15.47 9.66
N ALA A 113 -1.35 14.20 9.47
CA ALA A 113 -1.81 13.68 8.17
C ALA A 113 -3.06 14.44 7.67
N THR A 114 -3.94 14.85 8.57
CA THR A 114 -5.16 15.62 8.23
C THR A 114 -4.80 16.99 7.65
N ALA A 115 -3.94 17.75 8.32
CA ALA A 115 -3.50 19.07 7.85
C ALA A 115 -2.74 18.95 6.51
N ARG A 116 -1.82 17.99 6.41
CA ARG A 116 -1.10 17.68 5.17
C ARG A 116 -2.05 17.39 4.01
N ARG A 117 -3.00 16.46 4.21
CA ARG A 117 -3.97 16.06 3.18
C ARG A 117 -4.88 17.21 2.78
N ALA A 118 -5.30 18.05 3.72
CA ALA A 118 -6.12 19.22 3.44
C ALA A 118 -5.36 20.22 2.55
N PHE A 119 -4.09 20.52 2.87
CA PHE A 119 -3.25 21.41 2.07
C PHE A 119 -2.98 20.86 0.67
N PHE A 120 -2.59 19.60 0.57
CA PHE A 120 -2.24 18.97 -0.72
C PHE A 120 -3.44 18.46 -1.53
N LYS A 121 -4.66 18.65 -1.05
CA LYS A 121 -5.88 18.35 -1.82
C LYS A 121 -5.92 19.16 -3.13
N GLU A 122 -5.50 20.42 -3.06
CA GLU A 122 -5.53 21.33 -4.21
C GLU A 122 -4.27 21.23 -5.06
N ALA A 123 -4.43 21.18 -6.39
CA ALA A 123 -3.30 21.10 -7.32
C ALA A 123 -2.37 22.31 -7.24
N GLU A 124 -2.93 23.50 -6.99
CA GLU A 124 -2.16 24.73 -6.85
C GLU A 124 -1.18 24.64 -5.68
N SER A 125 -1.62 24.15 -4.52
CA SER A 125 -0.76 23.95 -3.34
C SER A 125 0.36 22.94 -3.60
N ARG A 126 0.05 21.85 -4.32
CA ARG A 126 1.06 20.86 -4.70
C ARG A 126 2.13 21.43 -5.62
N ASN A 127 1.74 22.29 -6.57
CA ASN A 127 2.67 22.92 -7.50
C ASN A 127 3.60 23.95 -6.85
N LYS A 128 3.27 24.45 -5.65
CA LYS A 128 4.11 25.38 -4.90
C LYS A 128 5.26 24.70 -4.15
N ILE A 129 5.26 23.36 -4.07
CA ILE A 129 6.27 22.58 -3.36
C ILE A 129 7.13 21.83 -4.38
N MET A 130 8.43 22.08 -4.33
CA MET A 130 9.43 21.43 -5.17
C MET A 130 10.32 20.53 -4.32
N PHE A 131 10.45 19.28 -4.71
CA PHE A 131 11.41 18.35 -4.14
C PHE A 131 12.67 18.29 -4.99
N GLY A 132 13.84 18.24 -4.37
CA GLY A 132 15.14 18.10 -5.03
C GLY A 132 16.12 17.27 -4.21
N SER A 133 17.41 17.47 -4.48
CA SER A 133 18.50 16.66 -3.91
C SER A 133 18.73 16.86 -2.42
N GLU A 134 18.15 17.92 -1.84
CA GLU A 134 18.23 18.23 -0.42
C GLU A 134 16.94 17.84 0.33
N ASP A 135 15.96 17.25 -0.35
CA ASP A 135 14.69 16.86 0.25
C ASP A 135 14.70 15.36 0.54
N LEU A 136 14.96 15.01 1.79
CA LEU A 136 14.80 13.63 2.25
C LEU A 136 13.33 13.40 2.58
N ILE A 137 12.72 12.51 1.82
CA ILE A 137 11.33 12.11 1.99
C ILE A 137 11.32 10.69 2.53
N THR A 138 10.63 10.50 3.65
CA THR A 138 10.31 9.18 4.18
C THR A 138 8.81 9.03 4.20
N THR A 139 8.30 8.00 3.53
CA THR A 139 6.89 7.67 3.57
C THR A 139 6.69 6.28 4.12
N ASP A 140 5.51 6.07 4.68
CA ASP A 140 5.09 4.73 5.08
C ASP A 140 4.23 4.08 4.00
N PHE A 141 4.59 2.84 3.68
CA PHE A 141 3.79 1.93 2.90
C PHE A 141 2.90 1.12 3.86
N CYS A 142 1.75 1.69 4.22
CA CYS A 142 0.75 0.97 5.02
C CYS A 142 -0.65 1.56 4.80
N TYR A 143 -1.41 1.03 3.86
CA TYR A 143 -2.82 1.42 3.74
C TYR A 143 -3.56 0.95 5.00
N ASN A 144 -3.99 1.88 5.87
CA ASN A 144 -4.86 1.58 7.02
C ASN A 144 -6.18 0.88 6.65
N TYR A 145 -6.46 0.79 5.35
CA TYR A 145 -7.61 0.13 4.76
C TYR A 145 -7.28 -1.25 4.20
N LEU A 146 -6.02 -1.68 4.11
CA LEU A 146 -5.67 -3.04 3.67
C LEU A 146 -5.25 -3.88 4.87
N SER A 147 -6.03 -4.89 5.19
CA SER A 147 -5.66 -5.91 6.16
C SER A 147 -5.12 -7.14 5.44
N PHE A 148 -3.88 -7.50 5.76
CA PHE A 148 -3.27 -8.76 5.33
C PHE A 148 -3.49 -9.80 6.43
N ASN A 149 -4.07 -10.94 6.08
CA ASN A 149 -4.29 -12.08 6.97
C ASN A 149 -3.74 -13.35 6.32
N PRO A 150 -3.57 -14.47 7.05
CA PRO A 150 -3.02 -15.71 6.50
C PRO A 150 -3.81 -16.26 5.31
N THR A 151 -5.08 -15.88 5.18
CA THR A 151 -5.98 -16.33 4.11
C THR A 151 -6.10 -15.33 2.94
N GLY A 152 -5.45 -14.16 3.00
CA GLY A 152 -5.59 -13.15 1.95
C GLY A 152 -5.47 -11.68 2.34
N VAL A 153 -5.86 -10.82 1.40
CA VAL A 153 -5.93 -9.36 1.54
C VAL A 153 -7.40 -8.92 1.56
N ALA A 154 -7.77 -8.08 2.53
CA ALA A 154 -9.11 -7.49 2.61
C ALA A 154 -9.06 -5.95 2.73
N LEU A 155 -10.00 -5.28 2.09
CA LEU A 155 -10.20 -3.83 2.15
C LEU A 155 -11.20 -3.47 3.26
N GLN A 156 -10.76 -2.72 4.26
CA GLN A 156 -11.56 -2.17 5.34
C GLN A 156 -12.25 -0.88 4.87
N LEU A 157 -13.57 -0.89 4.91
CA LEU A 157 -14.45 0.23 4.56
C LEU A 157 -15.02 0.88 5.83
N PRO A 158 -15.51 2.14 5.78
CA PRO A 158 -16.07 2.84 6.92
C PRO A 158 -17.35 2.14 7.38
N GLY A 159 -17.65 2.21 8.67
CA GLY A 159 -18.82 1.53 9.24
C GLY A 159 -18.61 0.02 9.50
N GLY A 160 -17.37 -0.46 9.45
CA GLY A 160 -17.01 -1.84 9.83
C GLY A 160 -17.22 -2.87 8.73
N PHE A 161 -17.46 -2.45 7.49
CA PHE A 161 -17.54 -3.37 6.36
C PHE A 161 -16.14 -3.78 5.90
N SER A 162 -15.97 -5.03 5.51
CA SER A 162 -14.72 -5.55 4.95
C SER A 162 -15.02 -6.25 3.62
N LEU A 163 -14.29 -5.87 2.58
CA LEU A 163 -14.34 -6.50 1.27
C LEU A 163 -13.12 -7.41 1.10
N ASP A 164 -13.34 -8.71 1.01
CA ASP A 164 -12.29 -9.67 0.67
C ASP A 164 -11.84 -9.46 -0.78
N MET A 165 -10.61 -8.94 -0.95
CA MET A 165 -10.05 -8.69 -2.28
C MET A 165 -9.64 -9.99 -2.97
N MET A 166 -9.34 -11.06 -2.24
CA MET A 166 -8.92 -12.33 -2.84
C MET A 166 -10.01 -12.95 -3.72
N LYS A 167 -11.30 -12.71 -3.42
CA LYS A 167 -12.42 -13.17 -4.25
C LYS A 167 -12.43 -12.56 -5.66
N TYR A 168 -11.78 -11.42 -5.82
CA TYR A 168 -11.74 -10.66 -7.08
C TYR A 168 -10.33 -10.57 -7.65
N TRP A 169 -9.34 -11.04 -6.92
CA TRP A 169 -7.95 -11.05 -7.32
C TRP A 169 -7.64 -12.38 -8.02
N ASP A 170 -7.27 -12.30 -9.30
CA ASP A 170 -6.92 -13.43 -10.15
C ASP A 170 -5.49 -13.95 -9.95
N GLY A 171 -4.82 -13.56 -8.86
CA GLY A 171 -3.44 -13.93 -8.57
C GLY A 171 -2.37 -13.14 -9.35
N GLN A 172 -2.75 -12.15 -10.17
CA GLN A 172 -1.76 -11.32 -10.86
C GLN A 172 -0.93 -10.47 -9.88
N PRO A 173 0.35 -10.16 -10.14
CA PRO A 173 1.09 -9.29 -9.24
C PRO A 173 0.43 -7.92 -9.05
N VAL A 174 0.44 -7.42 -7.81
CA VAL A 174 -0.01 -6.05 -7.49
C VAL A 174 1.23 -5.17 -7.34
N TYR A 175 1.33 -4.16 -8.18
CA TYR A 175 2.44 -3.21 -8.13
C TYR A 175 1.99 -1.92 -7.47
N PHE A 176 2.77 -1.47 -6.50
CA PHE A 176 2.69 -0.14 -5.93
C PHE A 176 3.84 0.69 -6.49
N VAL A 177 3.52 1.65 -7.32
CA VAL A 177 4.48 2.39 -8.15
C VAL A 177 4.51 3.84 -7.70
N CYS A 178 5.70 4.34 -7.40
CA CYS A 178 5.97 5.78 -7.32
C CYS A 178 6.60 6.23 -8.63
N CYS A 179 6.00 7.21 -9.30
CA CYS A 179 6.38 7.62 -10.65
C CYS A 179 6.11 9.10 -10.92
N GLU A 180 6.67 9.60 -12.02
CA GLU A 180 6.32 10.90 -12.58
C GLU A 180 4.91 10.87 -13.18
N ARG A 181 4.19 11.98 -13.06
CA ARG A 181 2.96 12.25 -13.79
C ARG A 181 3.28 12.57 -15.26
N LYS A 182 2.68 11.84 -16.19
CA LYS A 182 2.62 12.27 -17.61
C LYS A 182 1.50 13.28 -17.83
N THR A 183 1.73 14.21 -18.76
CA THR A 183 0.76 15.25 -19.11
C THR A 183 -0.52 14.67 -19.75
N ALA A 184 -1.62 15.43 -19.67
CA ALA A 184 -2.96 15.01 -20.07
C ALA A 184 -3.16 14.60 -21.55
N LYS A 185 -2.12 14.69 -22.40
CA LYS A 185 -2.14 14.16 -23.77
C LYS A 185 -2.06 12.62 -23.81
N ASP A 186 -1.52 12.00 -22.76
CA ASP A 186 -1.32 10.55 -22.65
C ASP A 186 -2.29 9.92 -21.63
N ARG A 187 -3.60 10.14 -21.81
CA ARG A 187 -4.63 9.67 -20.84
C ARG A 187 -4.58 8.15 -20.59
N ASP A 188 -4.16 7.38 -21.58
CA ASP A 188 -4.12 5.91 -21.48
C ASP A 188 -2.92 5.41 -20.64
N GLN A 189 -1.96 6.30 -20.32
CA GLN A 189 -0.80 5.94 -19.50
C GLN A 189 -0.27 7.16 -18.74
N PRO A 190 -0.83 7.49 -17.55
CA PRO A 190 -0.40 8.65 -16.77
C PRO A 190 0.97 8.46 -16.11
N ILE A 191 1.60 7.29 -16.29
CA ILE A 191 2.84 6.87 -15.66
C ILE A 191 4.02 7.31 -16.53
N GLY A 192 4.83 8.20 -15.98
CA GLY A 192 6.14 8.62 -16.48
C GLY A 192 7.27 7.73 -16.00
N ARG A 193 8.42 8.34 -15.69
CA ARG A 193 9.55 7.63 -15.11
C ARG A 193 9.17 7.00 -13.77
N ILE A 194 9.52 5.75 -13.56
CA ILE A 194 9.35 5.08 -12.26
C ILE A 194 10.50 5.45 -11.34
N PHE A 195 10.18 5.98 -10.17
CA PHE A 195 11.14 6.23 -9.10
C PHE A 195 11.40 4.97 -8.28
N TRP A 196 10.33 4.25 -7.94
CA TRP A 196 10.42 2.95 -7.28
C TRP A 196 9.11 2.16 -7.40
N CYS A 197 9.22 0.86 -7.21
CA CYS A 197 8.10 -0.07 -7.22
C CYS A 197 8.21 -1.06 -6.05
N VAL A 198 7.07 -1.39 -5.44
CA VAL A 198 6.92 -2.53 -4.53
C VAL A 198 5.95 -3.50 -5.20
N ALA A 199 6.41 -4.70 -5.50
CA ALA A 199 5.59 -5.75 -6.09
C ALA A 199 5.17 -6.75 -5.00
N ILE A 200 3.87 -7.05 -4.94
CA ILE A 200 3.34 -8.14 -4.14
C ILE A 200 2.90 -9.22 -5.11
N GLN A 201 3.49 -10.40 -4.99
CA GLN A 201 3.18 -11.57 -5.79
C GLN A 201 2.93 -12.77 -4.86
N ILE A 202 1.99 -13.63 -5.28
CA ILE A 202 1.83 -14.93 -4.66
C ILE A 202 3.02 -15.78 -5.13
N LEU A 203 3.72 -16.41 -4.19
CA LEU A 203 4.69 -17.45 -4.52
C LEU A 203 3.93 -18.77 -4.50
N ASP A 204 3.97 -19.51 -5.60
CA ASP A 204 3.49 -20.88 -5.61
C ASP A 204 4.41 -21.67 -4.64
N GLY A 205 3.87 -22.03 -3.48
CA GLY A 205 4.49 -23.02 -2.61
C GLY A 205 4.22 -24.39 -3.20
N GLU A 206 5.26 -25.21 -3.34
CA GLU A 206 5.13 -26.66 -3.50
C GLU A 206 4.09 -27.14 -2.48
N ALA A 207 3.04 -27.79 -2.96
CA ALA A 207 2.07 -28.41 -2.08
C ALA A 207 2.84 -29.43 -1.23
N ASP A 208 3.00 -29.14 0.07
CA ASP A 208 3.40 -30.15 1.03
C ASP A 208 2.34 -31.26 0.96
N GLU A 209 2.66 -32.33 0.22
CA GLU A 209 1.98 -33.62 0.28
C GLU A 209 2.17 -34.16 1.71
N CYS A 210 1.35 -33.70 2.64
CA CYS A 210 1.12 -34.42 3.89
C CYS A 210 0.34 -35.69 3.53
N GLY A 211 1.09 -36.74 3.18
CA GLY A 211 0.58 -38.09 3.06
C GLY A 211 -0.02 -38.55 4.38
N GLU A 212 -1.35 -38.57 4.45
CA GLU A 212 -2.06 -39.21 5.54
C GLU A 212 -2.09 -40.71 5.28
N THR A 213 -1.30 -41.44 6.08
CA THR A 213 -1.24 -42.89 6.09
C THR A 213 -2.58 -43.51 6.47
N ASP A 214 -3.05 -44.41 5.61
CA ASP A 214 -4.22 -45.27 5.79
C ASP A 214 -4.11 -46.09 7.09
N SER A 215 -4.87 -45.69 8.12
CA SER A 215 -5.02 -46.48 9.35
C SER A 215 -6.20 -47.43 9.21
N THR A 216 -5.89 -48.63 8.71
CA THR A 216 -6.73 -49.84 8.75
C THR A 216 -7.40 -50.02 10.12
N LYS A 217 -8.74 -50.02 10.17
CA LYS A 217 -9.51 -50.47 11.35
C LYS A 217 -9.39 -51.98 11.48
N SER A 218 -8.72 -52.45 12.53
CA SER A 218 -8.77 -53.84 13.00
C SER A 218 -9.92 -54.04 14.00
N ASP A 219 -10.59 -55.16 13.81
CA ASP A 219 -11.79 -55.68 14.47
C ASP A 219 -11.72 -55.75 16.00
N GLN A 220 -12.85 -55.49 16.65
CA GLN A 220 -13.05 -55.71 18.10
C GLN A 220 -13.37 -57.18 18.36
N GLY A 221 -12.52 -57.86 19.13
CA GLY A 221 -12.82 -59.15 19.75
C GLY A 221 -12.46 -59.11 21.23
N GLU A 222 -13.39 -58.61 22.06
CA GLU A 222 -13.32 -58.78 23.53
C GLU A 222 -13.69 -60.22 23.88
N ASN A 223 -12.73 -60.95 24.43
CA ASN A 223 -12.96 -62.24 25.08
C ASN A 223 -12.52 -62.10 26.55
N SER A 224 -13.49 -62.10 27.47
CA SER A 224 -13.22 -62.17 28.90
C SER A 224 -14.08 -63.26 29.52
N ASN A 225 -13.43 -64.34 29.97
CA ASN A 225 -13.67 -64.88 31.31
C ASN A 225 -12.58 -65.88 31.69
N ALA A 226 -11.77 -65.47 32.66
CA ALA A 226 -10.97 -66.35 33.48
C ALA A 226 -11.79 -66.78 34.70
N THR A 227 -11.71 -68.05 35.07
CA THR A 227 -12.05 -68.53 36.42
C THR A 227 -11.10 -69.69 36.75
N ALA A 228 -10.79 -69.78 38.03
CA ALA A 228 -9.52 -70.19 38.62
C ALA A 228 -9.29 -71.70 38.74
N ASP A 229 -8.03 -72.01 39.04
CA ASP A 229 -7.41 -73.28 39.45
C ASP A 229 -8.05 -73.95 40.68
N ASP A 230 -7.94 -75.28 40.75
CA ASP A 230 -7.57 -76.16 41.90
C ASP A 230 -8.00 -77.61 41.52
N VAL A 231 -7.11 -78.56 41.21
CA VAL A 231 -6.22 -79.40 42.04
C VAL A 231 -6.96 -80.23 43.12
N ASP A 232 -6.99 -81.54 42.85
CA ASP A 232 -7.46 -82.74 43.60
C ASP A 232 -8.96 -82.95 43.89
#